data_AF-A0A7W0YV95-F1
#
_entry.id   AF-A0A7W0YV95-F1
#
_cell.length_a   1.000
_cell.length_b   1.000
_cell.length_c   1.000
_cell.angle_alpha   90.00
_cell.angle_beta   90.00
_cell.angle_gamma   90.00
#
_symmetry.space_group_name_H-M   'P 1'
#
loop_
_entity.id
_entity.type
_entity.pdbx_description
1 polymer ?
#
loop_
_entity_poly.entity_id
_entity_poly.type
_entity_poly.pdbx_seq_one_letter_code
_entity_poly.pdbx_strand_id
1 'polypeptide(L)'
;MTAGTHYVVHVVDEVDERLAGHHGCFYTSPPQPADAALELVRALGGCTQRAGEGPWHMAIAGGRRTIALATAHLDGQLLMEQR
;
A
#
# COMPACT_ATOMS: atom_id res chain seq x y z
N MET A 1 -0.79 0.41 27.03
CA MET A 1 -0.40 0.50 25.61
C MET A 1 -1.58 -0.05 24.82
N THR A 2 -2.36 0.80 24.16
CA THR A 2 -3.51 0.33 23.39
C THR A 2 -2.97 -0.42 22.17
N ALA A 3 -3.25 -1.71 22.06
CA ALA A 3 -3.06 -2.45 20.82
C ALA A 3 -4.09 -1.89 19.81
N GLY A 4 -3.80 -0.73 19.25
CA GLY A 4 -4.62 -0.14 18.20
C GLY A 4 -4.53 -0.99 16.95
N THR A 5 -5.63 -1.07 16.19
CA THR A 5 -5.64 -1.68 14.86
C THR A 5 -4.56 -1.01 13.99
N HIS A 6 -3.62 -1.80 13.49
CA HIS A 6 -2.64 -1.34 12.52
C HIS A 6 -3.10 -1.73 11.12
N TYR A 7 -2.53 -1.08 10.12
CA TYR A 7 -2.85 -1.29 8.72
C TYR A 7 -1.56 -1.41 7.91
N VAL A 8 -1.65 -2.19 6.84
CA VAL A 8 -0.60 -2.35 5.84
C VAL A 8 -1.15 -1.87 4.50
N VAL A 9 -0.34 -1.08 3.79
CA VAL A 9 -0.66 -0.60 2.44
C VAL A 9 0.05 -1.49 1.43
N HIS A 10 -0.72 -2.11 0.54
CA HIS A 10 -0.21 -2.86 -0.61
C HIS A 10 -0.37 -2.03 -1.88
N VAL A 11 0.67 -1.96 -2.68
CA VAL A 11 0.66 -1.30 -3.98
C VAL A 11 1.17 -2.25 -5.05
N VAL A 12 0.44 -2.27 -6.16
CA VAL A 12 0.77 -3.01 -7.36
C VAL A 12 0.70 -2.05 -8.54
N ASP A 13 1.82 -1.91 -9.25
CA ASP A 13 1.89 -1.22 -10.53
C ASP A 13 1.98 -2.27 -11.64
N GLU A 14 0.96 -2.33 -12.48
CA GLU A 14 0.94 -3.14 -13.70
C GLU A 14 1.13 -2.19 -14.87
N VAL A 15 2.26 -2.31 -15.58
CA VAL A 15 2.59 -1.48 -16.73
C VAL A 15 2.96 -2.33 -17.94
N ASP A 16 2.65 -1.83 -19.13
CA ASP A 16 3.25 -2.33 -20.36
C ASP A 16 4.70 -1.85 -20.43
N GLU A 17 5.62 -2.80 -20.24
CA GLU A 17 7.07 -2.56 -20.24
C GLU A 17 7.57 -1.92 -21.53
N ARG A 18 6.95 -2.24 -22.67
CA ARG A 18 7.35 -1.69 -23.97
C ARG A 18 7.07 -0.20 -24.06
N LEU A 19 6.09 0.28 -23.29
CA LEU A 19 5.68 1.68 -23.24
C LEU A 19 6.34 2.42 -22.06
N ALA A 20 6.45 1.77 -20.90
CA ALA A 20 6.99 2.38 -19.69
C ALA A 20 8.53 2.36 -19.62
N GLY A 21 9.18 1.45 -20.35
CA GLY A 21 10.64 1.26 -20.27
C GLY A 21 11.12 0.67 -18.95
N HIS A 22 10.20 0.22 -18.09
CA HIS A 22 10.46 -0.45 -16.83
C HIS A 22 9.37 -1.50 -16.55
N HIS A 23 9.69 -2.48 -15.69
CA HIS A 23 8.73 -3.46 -15.19
C HIS A 23 7.73 -2.83 -14.21
N GLY A 24 6.59 -3.49 -14.03
CA GLY A 24 5.71 -3.24 -12.90
C GLY A 24 6.44 -3.35 -11.56
N CYS A 25 5.84 -2.80 -10.50
CA CYS A 25 6.44 -2.77 -9.18
C CYS A 25 5.43 -3.16 -8.11
N PHE A 26 5.91 -3.77 -7.03
CA PHE A 26 5.12 -4.15 -5.87
C PHE A 26 5.74 -3.51 -4.63
N TYR A 27 4.91 -2.90 -3.80
CA TYR A 27 5.32 -2.32 -2.53
C TYR A 27 4.35 -2.72 -1.43
N THR A 28 4.89 -3.05 -0.25
CA THR A 28 4.12 -3.32 0.96
C THR A 28 4.72 -2.53 2.10
N SER A 29 3.92 -1.71 2.78
CA SER A 29 4.37 -0.92 3.92
C SER A 29 4.51 -1.79 5.19
N PRO A 30 5.30 -1.36 6.19
CA PRO A 30 5.18 -1.91 7.53
C PRO A 30 3.77 -1.64 8.12
N PRO A 31 3.34 -2.41 9.14
CA PRO A 31 2.13 -2.11 9.90
C PRO A 31 2.21 -0.73 10.55
N GLN A 32 1.20 0.09 10.34
CA GLN A 32 1.17 1.47 10.84
C GLN A 32 -0.24 1.90 11.28
N PRO A 33 -0.38 2.95 12.12
CA PRO A 33 -1.69 3.46 12.52
C PRO A 33 -2.53 3.89 11.31
N ALA A 34 -3.86 3.87 11.47
CA ALA A 34 -4.82 4.20 10.41
C ALA A 34 -4.53 5.54 9.71
N ASP A 35 -4.21 6.58 10.49
CA ASP A 35 -3.94 7.92 9.98
C ASP A 35 -2.72 7.94 9.04
N ALA A 36 -1.61 7.32 9.48
CA ALA A 36 -0.41 7.18 8.65
C ALA A 36 -0.65 6.34 7.39
N ALA A 37 -1.47 5.29 7.48
CA ALA A 37 -1.85 4.48 6.32
C ALA A 37 -2.69 5.25 5.30
N LEU A 38 -3.64 6.07 5.74
CA LEU A 38 -4.45 6.91 4.86
C LEU A 38 -3.60 8.01 4.21
N GLU A 39 -2.69 8.65 4.94
CA GLU A 39 -1.76 9.63 4.37
C GLU A 39 -0.86 9.01 3.31
N LEU A 40 -0.38 7.78 3.52
CA LEU A 40 0.40 7.05 2.52
C LEU A 40 -0.45 6.74 1.26
N VAL A 41 -1.70 6.32 1.43
CA VAL A 41 -2.64 6.10 0.31
C VAL A 41 -2.85 7.40 -0.49
N ARG A 42 -3.03 8.54 0.18
CA ARG A 42 -3.16 9.85 -0.50
C ARG A 42 -1.89 10.24 -1.25
N ALA A 43 -0.72 10.05 -0.64
CA ALA A 43 0.56 10.37 -1.25
C ALA A 43 0.82 9.52 -2.51
N LEU A 44 0.50 8.23 -2.46
CA LEU A 44 0.68 7.30 -3.57
C LEU A 44 -0.41 7.41 -4.64
N GLY A 45 -1.60 7.87 -4.23
CA GLY A 45 -2.81 7.92 -5.04
C GLY A 45 -3.15 9.26 -5.66
N GLY A 46 -2.46 10.33 -5.25
CA GLY A 46 -2.85 11.70 -5.53
C GLY A 46 -3.92 12.22 -4.56
N CYS A 47 -3.95 13.54 -4.36
CA CYS A 47 -4.72 14.22 -3.32
C CYS A 47 -6.26 14.09 -3.41
N THR A 48 -6.78 13.40 -4.42
CA THR A 48 -8.23 13.27 -4.71
C THR A 48 -8.86 12.01 -4.11
N GLN A 49 -8.07 11.07 -3.61
CA GLN A 49 -8.61 9.81 -3.11
C GLN A 49 -9.34 10.02 -1.78
N ARG A 50 -10.66 9.77 -1.75
CA ARG A 50 -11.45 9.76 -0.52
C ARG A 50 -11.03 8.59 0.36
N ALA A 51 -10.88 8.87 1.65
CA ALA A 51 -10.79 7.84 2.69
C ALA A 51 -12.02 6.92 2.58
N GLY A 52 -11.79 5.62 2.52
CA GLY A 52 -12.77 4.56 2.31
C GLY A 52 -12.08 3.19 2.29
N GLU A 53 -12.82 2.12 2.00
CA GLU A 53 -12.23 0.80 1.79
C GLU A 53 -11.81 0.67 0.32
N GLY A 54 -10.50 0.60 0.08
CA GLY A 54 -9.96 0.22 -1.23
C GLY A 54 -10.40 -1.20 -1.64
N PRO A 55 -9.87 -1.75 -2.76
CA PRO A 55 -8.74 -1.22 -3.49
C PRO A 55 -9.08 -0.01 -4.35
N TRP A 56 -8.12 0.90 -4.42
CA TRP A 56 -8.16 2.05 -5.29
C TRP A 56 -7.35 1.79 -6.55
N HIS A 57 -7.91 2.18 -7.70
CA HIS A 57 -7.24 2.05 -8.99
C HIS A 57 -7.04 3.42 -9.63
N MET A 58 -5.88 3.61 -10.26
CA MET A 58 -5.57 4.82 -11.01
C MET A 58 -4.69 4.52 -12.22
N ALA A 59 -4.86 5.34 -13.26
CA ALA A 59 -3.97 5.30 -14.41
C ALA A 59 -2.59 5.85 -14.03
N ILE A 60 -1.55 5.18 -14.52
CA ILE A 60 -0.16 5.64 -14.50
C ILE A 60 0.39 5.58 -15.92
N ALA A 61 1.57 6.15 -16.16
CA ALA A 61 2.21 6.04 -17.45
C ALA A 61 2.41 4.55 -17.82
N GLY A 62 1.84 4.15 -18.96
CA GLY A 62 1.96 2.78 -19.45
C GLY A 62 1.08 1.75 -18.75
N GLY A 63 0.20 2.12 -17.80
CA GLY A 63 -0.65 1.12 -17.15
C GLY A 63 -1.48 1.61 -15.98
N ARG A 64 -1.54 0.80 -14.92
CA ARG A 64 -2.43 0.99 -13.78
C ARG A 64 -1.71 0.73 -12.46
N ARG A 65 -1.95 1.62 -11.50
CA ARG A 65 -1.62 1.42 -10.09
C ARG A 65 -2.87 0.97 -9.33
N THR A 66 -2.71 -0.05 -8.51
CA THR A 66 -3.70 -0.54 -7.55
C THR A 66 -3.14 -0.38 -6.14
N ILE A 67 -3.88 0.28 -5.26
CA ILE A 67 -3.53 0.48 -3.85
C ILE A 67 -4.60 -0.20 -3.00
N ALA A 68 -4.22 -1.03 -2.04
CA ALA A 68 -5.13 -1.69 -1.11
C ALA A 68 -4.68 -1.48 0.34
N LEU A 69 -5.64 -1.47 1.25
CA LEU A 69 -5.41 -1.35 2.69
C LEU A 69 -5.87 -2.64 3.37
N ALA A 70 -5.02 -3.24 4.18
CA ALA A 70 -5.34 -4.44 4.96
C ALA A 70 -5.14 -4.17 6.45
N THR A 71 -6.00 -4.73 7.32
CA THR A 71 -5.79 -4.70 8.76
C THR A 71 -4.64 -5.64 9.14
N ALA A 72 -3.66 -5.12 9.86
CA ALA A 72 -2.59 -5.89 10.49
C ALA A 72 -2.87 -5.99 11.98
N HIS A 73 -3.08 -7.21 12.45
CA HIS A 73 -3.01 -7.50 13.87
C HIS A 73 -1.54 -7.67 14.22
N LEU A 74 -0.97 -6.65 14.89
CA LEU A 74 0.31 -6.81 15.56
C LEU A 74 0.09 -7.70 16.79
N ASP A 75 0.02 -9.01 16.57
CA ASP A 75 0.19 -9.96 17.65
C ASP A 75 1.66 -9.89 18.08
N GLY A 76 1.89 -9.66 19.37
CA GLY A 76 3.18 -9.30 19.93
C GLY A 76 4.20 -10.43 19.96
N GLN A 77 4.50 -11.06 18.82
CA GLN A 77 5.63 -11.97 18.67
C GLN A 77 6.52 -11.53 17.52
N LEU A 78 7.56 -10.78 17.91
CA LEU A 78 8.88 -10.94 17.30
C LEU A 78 9.14 -12.45 17.16
N LEU A 79 9.21 -12.96 15.94
CA LEU A 79 10.08 -14.10 15.65
C LEU A 79 11.10 -13.67 14.60
N MET A 80 12.36 -13.73 15.04
CA MET A 80 13.53 -13.92 14.20
C MET A 80 13.22 -15.02 13.14
N GLU A 81 13.78 -15.02 11.94
CA GLU A 81 15.19 -15.28 11.71
C GLU A 81 15.59 -14.81 10.30
N GLN A 82 16.75 -14.16 10.21
CA GLN A 82 17.58 -14.16 9.02
C GLN A 82 18.27 -15.51 8.91
N ARG A 83 18.32 -16.09 7.70
CA ARG A 83 19.38 -17.02 7.32
C ARG A 83 19.74 -16.82 5.85
#